data_AF-A0A0R3JWX1-F1
#
_entry.id   AF-A0A0R3JWX1-F1
#
_cell.length_a   1.000
_cell.length_b   1.000
_cell.length_c   1.000
_cell.angle_alpha   90.00
_cell.angle_beta   90.00
_cell.angle_gamma   90.00
#
_symmetry.space_group_name_H-M   'P 1'
#
loop_
_entity.id
_entity.type
_entity.pdbx_description
1 polymer ?
#
loop_
_entity_poly.entity_id
_entity_poly.type
_entity_poly.pdbx_seq_one_letter_code
_entity_poly.pdbx_strand_id
1 'polypeptide(L)'
;MERVILSKCEDYEKERVYKAVDRLFELYGGINKIVNKGERVFLKINLVMKKNPEEAATTHPMVVEAVAKKLVDFGCEVVIGDSPGGPYNEKILKSLYKVCGIEEAAINAGAILNFDCSSEDFDTPENCIVKKLNMIKPPFDCDKIITISKLKTHGMAVYTGAVKVLFGMIPGFLKAEYHFKMPEIKDFSNLLVDICETVKPSFSIIDGIVGMEGDGPTAGVPIKTELLLASDNPYYLDVVGAYLMGLKSKDVPTIQRSVERNLCTGKIEDIQIVGEDLEKFAKQYKIPDTRSVNFFRGRVPKRLEEFLTYYLSPRPVFDFQTCIGCRNCYESCPPKAIKMINNKPHVDYKSCIRCYCCHELCPKKAVTIYKNKLLSKIFK
;
A
#
# COMPACT_ATOMS: atom_id res chain seq x y z
N MET A 1 16.45 -16.65 -13.16
CA MET A 1 15.13 -16.04 -13.44
C MET A 1 14.38 -16.02 -12.13
N GLU A 2 13.92 -14.84 -11.73
CA GLU A 2 13.15 -14.67 -10.50
C GLU A 2 11.75 -15.26 -10.70
N ARG A 3 11.17 -15.86 -9.66
CA ARG A 3 9.91 -16.61 -9.76
C ARG A 3 8.77 -15.79 -9.15
N VAL A 4 7.66 -15.68 -9.89
CA VAL A 4 6.40 -15.15 -9.36
C VAL A 4 5.32 -16.21 -9.53
N ILE A 5 4.68 -16.55 -8.42
CA ILE A 5 3.67 -17.60 -8.37
C ILE A 5 2.30 -16.97 -8.45
N LEU A 6 1.43 -17.56 -9.27
CA LEU A 6 0.03 -17.20 -9.42
C LEU A 6 -0.84 -18.38 -8.99
N SER A 7 -1.78 -18.13 -8.08
CA SER A 7 -2.78 -19.12 -7.69
C SER A 7 -4.19 -18.55 -7.83
N LYS A 8 -5.04 -19.22 -8.60
CA LYS A 8 -6.44 -18.83 -8.77
C LYS A 8 -7.20 -18.94 -7.45
N CYS A 9 -8.01 -17.94 -7.14
CA CYS A 9 -8.99 -17.96 -6.07
C CYS A 9 -10.14 -17.01 -6.42
N GLU A 10 -11.35 -17.52 -6.62
CA GLU A 10 -12.47 -16.78 -7.23
C GLU A 10 -13.15 -15.78 -6.27
N ASP A 11 -13.11 -16.08 -4.98
CA ASP A 11 -13.74 -15.31 -3.92
C ASP A 11 -13.06 -15.63 -2.57
N TYR A 12 -13.59 -15.07 -1.50
CA TYR A 12 -13.08 -15.27 -0.15
C TYR A 12 -13.77 -16.40 0.60
N GLU A 13 -14.33 -17.41 -0.09
CA GLU A 13 -14.81 -18.61 0.60
C GLU A 13 -13.64 -19.36 1.26
N LYS A 14 -13.82 -19.73 2.52
CA LYS A 14 -12.73 -20.23 3.38
C LYS A 14 -11.95 -21.37 2.75
N GLU A 15 -12.66 -22.39 2.25
CA GLU A 15 -12.01 -23.54 1.61
C GLU A 15 -11.23 -23.18 0.35
N ARG A 16 -11.72 -22.22 -0.45
CA ARG A 16 -11.05 -21.79 -1.68
C ARG A 16 -9.80 -20.99 -1.38
N VAL A 17 -9.85 -20.11 -0.37
CA VAL A 17 -8.69 -19.33 0.05
C VAL A 17 -7.61 -20.24 0.63
N TYR A 18 -7.97 -21.22 1.46
CA TYR A 18 -7.01 -22.19 2.02
C TYR A 18 -6.31 -22.97 0.92
N LYS A 19 -7.08 -23.54 -0.03
CA LYS A 19 -6.53 -24.27 -1.17
C LYS A 19 -5.60 -23.39 -2.02
N ALA A 20 -5.97 -22.13 -2.25
CA ALA A 20 -5.14 -21.20 -3.03
C ALA A 20 -3.84 -20.83 -2.31
N VAL A 21 -3.89 -20.62 -0.98
CA VAL A 21 -2.69 -20.35 -0.18
C VAL A 21 -1.78 -21.58 -0.12
N ASP A 22 -2.33 -22.79 0.08
CA ASP A 22 -1.56 -24.04 0.03
C ASP A 22 -0.84 -24.19 -1.31
N ARG A 23 -1.56 -23.97 -2.42
CA ARG A 23 -1.01 -24.00 -3.77
C ARG A 23 0.11 -22.97 -3.98
N LEU A 24 0.02 -21.77 -3.41
CA LEU A 24 1.11 -20.78 -3.47
C LEU A 24 2.41 -21.34 -2.87
N PHE A 25 2.32 -21.87 -1.65
CA PHE A 25 3.50 -22.41 -0.95
C PHE A 25 4.05 -23.66 -1.65
N GLU A 26 3.19 -24.54 -2.17
CA GLU A 26 3.58 -25.73 -2.92
C GLU A 26 4.34 -25.36 -4.20
N LEU A 27 3.78 -24.45 -5.02
CA LEU A 27 4.39 -24.01 -6.27
C LEU A 27 5.71 -23.25 -6.07
N TYR A 28 5.90 -22.58 -4.93
CA TYR A 28 7.19 -21.98 -4.57
C TYR A 28 8.29 -23.02 -4.35
N GLY A 29 7.92 -24.24 -3.95
CA GLY A 29 8.82 -25.32 -3.56
C GLY A 29 8.73 -25.69 -2.08
N GLY A 30 7.64 -25.31 -1.40
CA GLY A 30 7.35 -25.64 -0.01
C GLY A 30 7.57 -24.49 0.97
N ILE A 31 6.78 -24.48 2.05
CA ILE A 31 6.87 -23.49 3.13
C ILE A 31 8.25 -23.47 3.82
N ASN A 32 8.93 -24.62 3.87
CA ASN A 32 10.28 -24.79 4.42
C ASN A 32 11.38 -24.06 3.63
N LYS A 33 11.07 -23.52 2.44
CA LYS A 33 11.98 -22.63 1.71
C LYS A 33 11.91 -21.17 2.19
N ILE A 34 10.90 -20.83 2.99
CA ILE A 34 10.62 -19.47 3.45
C ILE A 34 10.91 -19.34 4.94
N VAL A 35 10.41 -20.30 5.72
CA VAL A 35 10.48 -20.32 7.19
C VAL A 35 10.96 -21.66 7.71
N ASN A 36 11.51 -21.67 8.92
CA ASN A 36 11.85 -22.86 9.69
C ASN A 36 10.87 -23.05 10.86
N LYS A 37 10.75 -24.29 11.35
CA LYS A 37 9.95 -24.58 12.55
C LYS A 37 10.52 -23.84 13.76
N GLY A 38 9.65 -23.27 14.58
CA GLY A 38 10.02 -22.49 15.77
C GLY A 38 10.40 -21.04 15.48
N GLU A 39 10.54 -20.62 14.22
CA GLU A 39 10.78 -19.22 13.89
C GLU A 39 9.56 -18.36 14.24
N ARG A 40 9.84 -17.15 14.73
CA ARG A 40 8.86 -16.11 14.94
C ARG A 40 8.70 -15.29 13.66
N VAL A 41 7.50 -15.23 13.13
CA VAL A 41 7.18 -14.61 11.83
C VAL A 41 6.28 -13.40 12.05
N PHE A 42 6.77 -12.23 11.68
CA PHE A 42 5.92 -11.04 11.58
C PHE A 42 5.14 -11.06 10.27
N LEU A 43 3.83 -11.28 10.35
CA LEU A 43 2.91 -11.21 9.23
C LEU A 43 2.38 -9.78 9.07
N LYS A 44 3.07 -9.03 8.23
CA LYS A 44 2.73 -7.65 7.91
C LYS A 44 1.52 -7.63 6.96
N ILE A 45 0.40 -7.05 7.38
CA ILE A 45 -0.81 -6.87 6.55
C ILE A 45 -1.03 -5.42 6.07
N ASN A 46 -2.02 -5.15 5.21
CA ASN A 46 -2.39 -3.80 4.82
C ASN A 46 -3.67 -3.33 5.54
N LEU A 47 -3.55 -2.47 6.56
CA LEU A 47 -4.70 -1.93 7.30
C LEU A 47 -5.08 -0.51 6.92
N VAL A 48 -4.14 0.39 6.60
CA VAL A 48 -4.38 1.82 6.24
C VAL A 48 -5.30 2.61 7.20
N MET A 49 -6.61 2.32 7.26
CA MET A 49 -7.61 2.81 8.23
C MET A 49 -8.81 1.84 8.34
N LYS A 50 -9.78 2.17 9.21
CA LYS A 50 -11.00 1.37 9.44
C LYS A 50 -11.82 1.27 8.17
N LYS A 51 -11.86 0.07 7.62
CA LYS A 51 -12.56 -0.28 6.38
C LYS A 51 -13.14 -1.67 6.52
N ASN A 52 -14.34 -1.85 5.99
CA ASN A 52 -14.92 -3.18 5.92
C ASN A 52 -14.19 -3.98 4.82
N PRO A 53 -14.01 -5.31 4.97
CA PRO A 53 -13.29 -6.13 3.99
C PRO A 53 -13.78 -6.00 2.55
N GLU A 54 -15.08 -5.80 2.34
CA GLU A 54 -15.73 -5.68 1.04
C GLU A 54 -15.32 -4.41 0.29
N GLU A 55 -14.81 -3.40 0.99
CA GLU A 55 -14.31 -2.17 0.37
C GLU A 55 -12.96 -2.38 -0.35
N ALA A 56 -12.29 -3.53 -0.19
CA ALA A 56 -11.03 -3.87 -0.83
C ALA A 56 -9.88 -2.86 -0.60
N ALA A 57 -9.98 -2.02 0.45
CA ALA A 57 -8.96 -1.05 0.83
C ALA A 57 -7.84 -1.68 1.66
N THR A 58 -8.16 -2.75 2.40
CA THR A 58 -7.27 -3.50 3.28
C THR A 58 -7.08 -4.92 2.77
N THR A 59 -6.06 -5.63 3.28
CA THR A 59 -5.93 -7.06 3.05
C THR A 59 -7.16 -7.77 3.61
N HIS A 60 -7.74 -8.70 2.85
CA HIS A 60 -8.92 -9.41 3.32
C HIS A 60 -8.58 -10.35 4.49
N PRO A 61 -9.35 -10.36 5.60
CA PRO A 61 -9.06 -11.16 6.79
C PRO A 61 -8.93 -12.66 6.48
N MET A 62 -9.70 -13.15 5.51
CA MET A 62 -9.66 -14.56 5.11
C MET A 62 -8.32 -14.96 4.46
N VAL A 63 -7.64 -14.05 3.76
CA VAL A 63 -6.28 -14.30 3.24
C VAL A 63 -5.27 -14.27 4.38
N VAL A 64 -5.43 -13.34 5.33
CA VAL A 64 -4.58 -13.25 6.52
C VAL A 64 -4.69 -14.52 7.37
N GLU A 65 -5.90 -14.99 7.65
CA GLU A 65 -6.17 -16.23 8.39
C GLU A 65 -5.52 -17.44 7.71
N ALA A 66 -5.73 -17.63 6.40
CA ALA A 66 -5.19 -18.77 5.67
C ALA A 66 -3.65 -18.81 5.67
N VAL A 67 -3.00 -17.67 5.45
CA VAL A 67 -1.52 -17.56 5.48
C VAL A 67 -1.00 -17.77 6.91
N ALA A 68 -1.59 -17.09 7.90
CA ALA A 68 -1.20 -17.23 9.30
C ALA A 68 -1.36 -18.67 9.77
N LYS A 69 -2.50 -19.31 9.45
CA LYS A 69 -2.76 -20.70 9.83
C LYS A 69 -1.76 -21.66 9.20
N LYS A 70 -1.40 -21.47 7.93
CA LYS A 70 -0.39 -22.30 7.26
C LYS A 70 0.97 -22.23 7.96
N LEU A 71 1.36 -21.04 8.42
CA LEU A 71 2.60 -20.81 9.17
C LEU A 71 2.53 -21.41 10.58
N VAL A 72 1.42 -21.23 11.30
CA VAL A 72 1.19 -21.82 12.63
C VAL A 72 1.18 -23.34 12.56
N ASP A 73 0.45 -23.94 11.63
CA ASP A 73 0.36 -25.40 11.44
C ASP A 73 1.72 -26.00 11.05
N PHE A 74 2.60 -25.23 10.40
CA PHE A 74 3.98 -25.64 10.13
C PHE A 74 4.86 -25.63 11.39
N GLY A 75 4.50 -24.81 12.39
CA GLY A 75 5.17 -24.70 13.68
C GLY A 75 5.86 -23.36 13.94
N CYS A 76 5.45 -22.28 13.28
CA CYS A 76 5.95 -20.93 13.54
C CYS A 76 5.12 -20.20 14.61
N GLU A 77 5.72 -19.27 15.34
CA GLU A 77 4.99 -18.27 16.13
C GLU A 77 4.65 -17.09 15.23
N VAL A 78 3.37 -16.85 14.93
CA VAL A 78 2.97 -15.80 13.98
C VAL A 78 2.45 -14.57 14.71
N VAL A 79 3.02 -13.41 14.41
CA VAL A 79 2.60 -12.11 14.93
C VAL A 79 2.04 -11.27 13.77
N ILE A 80 0.75 -10.94 13.81
CA ILE A 80 0.08 -10.15 12.78
C ILE A 80 0.11 -8.67 13.19
N GLY A 81 0.53 -7.79 12.27
CA GLY A 81 0.52 -6.36 12.54
C GLY A 81 0.66 -5.44 11.33
N ASP A 82 0.38 -4.17 11.56
CA ASP A 82 0.64 -3.06 10.63
C ASP A 82 0.76 -1.74 11.41
N SER A 83 1.29 -0.69 10.78
CA SER A 83 1.10 0.68 11.23
C SER A 83 0.15 1.42 10.28
N PRO A 84 -1.11 1.66 10.68
CA PRO A 84 -2.07 2.45 9.89
C PRO A 84 -1.67 3.93 9.79
N GLY A 85 -2.36 4.69 8.94
CA GLY A 85 -2.24 6.15 8.91
C GLY A 85 -3.03 6.80 10.06
N GLY A 86 -2.52 7.92 10.56
CA GLY A 86 -3.15 8.66 11.67
C GLY A 86 -2.55 8.32 13.03
N PRO A 87 -3.29 8.50 14.15
CA PRO A 87 -2.76 8.21 15.46
C PRO A 87 -2.51 6.70 15.63
N TYR A 88 -1.39 6.35 16.24
CA TYR A 88 -0.90 4.98 16.37
C TYR A 88 -0.73 4.62 17.84
N ASN A 89 -1.70 3.86 18.37
CA ASN A 89 -1.70 3.34 19.74
C ASN A 89 -2.59 2.09 19.82
N GLU A 90 -2.46 1.34 20.92
CA GLU A 90 -3.16 0.08 21.15
C GLU A 90 -4.68 0.19 20.99
N LYS A 91 -5.32 1.24 21.52
CA LYS A 91 -6.78 1.42 21.42
C LYS A 91 -7.25 1.55 19.97
N ILE A 92 -6.49 2.28 19.15
CA ILE A 92 -6.79 2.44 17.73
C ILE A 92 -6.56 1.13 16.98
N LEU A 93 -5.46 0.43 17.26
CA LEU A 93 -5.16 -0.88 16.68
C LEU A 93 -6.26 -1.91 16.99
N LYS A 94 -6.68 -2.04 18.25
CA LYS A 94 -7.80 -2.91 18.65
C LYS A 94 -9.04 -2.63 17.81
N SER A 95 -9.40 -1.36 17.65
CA SER A 95 -10.56 -1.00 16.86
C SER A 95 -10.38 -1.25 15.36
N LEU A 96 -9.17 -1.14 14.82
CA LEU A 96 -8.88 -1.45 13.42
C LEU A 96 -8.95 -2.94 13.15
N TYR A 97 -8.27 -3.76 13.98
CA TYR A 97 -8.29 -5.21 13.85
C TYR A 97 -9.71 -5.75 13.91
N LYS A 98 -10.54 -5.25 14.83
CA LYS A 98 -11.94 -5.63 14.94
C LYS A 98 -12.75 -5.30 13.68
N VAL A 99 -12.69 -4.05 13.22
CA VAL A 99 -13.49 -3.60 12.05
C VAL A 99 -13.04 -4.28 10.75
N CYS A 100 -11.74 -4.54 10.61
CA CYS A 100 -11.19 -5.18 9.41
C CYS A 100 -11.27 -6.72 9.46
N GLY A 101 -11.85 -7.30 10.53
CA GLY A 101 -11.97 -8.76 10.72
C GLY A 101 -10.66 -9.49 11.06
N ILE A 102 -9.59 -8.75 11.36
CA ILE A 102 -8.26 -9.32 11.63
C ILE A 102 -8.21 -9.99 13.01
N GLU A 103 -9.02 -9.51 13.96
CA GLU A 103 -9.12 -10.13 15.29
C GLU A 103 -9.60 -11.58 15.22
N GLU A 104 -10.69 -11.82 14.48
CA GLU A 104 -11.22 -13.17 14.26
C GLU A 104 -10.25 -14.02 13.43
N ALA A 105 -9.64 -13.45 12.38
CA ALA A 105 -8.63 -14.14 11.57
C ALA A 105 -7.43 -14.63 12.40
N ALA A 106 -6.94 -13.80 13.33
CA ALA A 106 -5.83 -14.17 14.21
C ALA A 106 -6.22 -15.32 15.16
N ILE A 107 -7.40 -15.24 15.78
CA ILE A 107 -7.93 -16.28 16.66
C ILE A 107 -8.06 -17.62 15.92
N ASN A 108 -8.70 -17.61 14.75
CA ASN A 108 -8.92 -18.82 13.95
C ASN A 108 -7.62 -19.45 13.45
N ALA A 109 -6.60 -18.63 13.20
CA ALA A 109 -5.29 -19.09 12.77
C ALA A 109 -4.39 -19.58 13.92
N GLY A 110 -4.68 -19.23 15.17
CA GLY A 110 -3.77 -19.42 16.30
C GLY A 110 -2.59 -18.44 16.31
N ALA A 111 -2.78 -17.24 15.75
CA ALA A 111 -1.75 -16.20 15.65
C ALA A 111 -1.96 -15.09 16.71
N ILE A 112 -0.90 -14.32 16.95
CA ILE A 112 -0.86 -13.24 17.94
C ILE A 112 -1.08 -11.90 17.23
N LEU A 113 -1.91 -11.01 17.78
CA LEU A 113 -2.01 -9.63 17.29
C LEU A 113 -0.94 -8.74 17.93
N ASN A 114 -0.22 -7.99 17.11
CA ASN A 114 0.70 -6.96 17.60
C ASN A 114 -0.07 -5.73 18.10
N PHE A 115 0.18 -5.36 19.36
CA PHE A 115 -0.26 -4.11 19.97
C PHE A 115 0.87 -3.19 20.39
N ASP A 116 2.13 -3.65 20.29
CA ASP A 116 3.28 -2.81 20.54
C ASP A 116 3.38 -1.74 19.43
N CYS A 117 3.33 -0.48 19.87
CA CYS A 117 3.38 0.70 19.02
C CYS A 117 4.74 1.42 19.12
N SER A 118 5.74 0.78 19.73
CA SER A 118 7.11 1.29 19.82
C SER A 118 7.75 1.40 18.44
N SER A 119 8.65 2.38 18.31
CA SER A 119 9.40 2.65 17.09
C SER A 119 10.79 3.17 17.45
N GLU A 120 11.77 2.85 16.61
CA GLU A 120 13.16 3.27 16.78
C GLU A 120 13.78 3.70 15.45
N ASP A 121 14.91 4.39 15.54
CA ASP A 121 15.67 4.85 14.39
C ASP A 121 16.64 3.77 13.92
N PHE A 122 16.52 3.37 12.66
CA PHE A 122 17.42 2.43 12.00
C PHE A 122 18.41 3.20 11.11
N ASP A 123 19.70 3.08 11.42
CA ASP A 123 20.77 3.62 10.57
C ASP A 123 20.84 2.84 9.27
N THR A 124 20.78 3.55 8.15
CA THR A 124 20.67 2.99 6.81
C THR A 124 21.63 3.69 5.84
N PRO A 125 22.96 3.61 6.08
CA PRO A 125 23.95 4.35 5.30
C PRO A 125 23.93 4.01 3.79
N GLU A 126 23.50 2.79 3.44
CA GLU A 126 23.42 2.30 2.06
C GLU A 126 22.17 2.76 1.30
N ASN A 127 21.16 3.28 2.00
CA ASN A 127 19.91 3.71 1.37
C ASN A 127 20.10 4.90 0.43
N CYS A 128 19.27 5.01 -0.61
CA CYS A 128 19.44 5.99 -1.67
C CYS A 128 19.20 7.43 -1.19
N ILE A 129 18.13 7.68 -0.43
CA ILE A 129 17.68 9.03 -0.09
C ILE A 129 17.61 9.28 1.42
N VAL A 130 17.29 8.28 2.23
CA VAL A 130 17.22 8.43 3.70
C VAL A 130 18.25 7.55 4.38
N LYS A 131 19.15 8.17 5.15
CA LYS A 131 20.23 7.47 5.88
C LYS A 131 19.85 7.02 7.29
N LYS A 132 18.64 7.36 7.75
CA LYS A 132 18.08 6.99 9.04
C LYS A 132 16.56 6.92 8.96
N LEU A 133 15.97 5.75 9.21
CA LEU A 133 14.54 5.51 9.12
C LEU A 133 13.96 5.19 10.49
N ASN A 134 12.99 6.00 10.94
CA ASN A 134 12.19 5.65 12.11
C ASN A 134 11.09 4.65 11.72
N MET A 135 11.14 3.42 12.26
CA MET A 135 10.21 2.35 11.95
C MET A 135 9.69 1.66 13.21
N ILE A 136 8.53 1.00 13.10
CA ILE A 136 7.98 0.18 14.18
C ILE A 136 8.97 -0.95 14.51
N LYS A 137 9.18 -1.19 15.81
CA LYS A 137 10.13 -2.18 16.30
C LYS A 137 9.68 -3.65 16.14
N PRO A 138 8.41 -4.02 16.39
CA PRO A 138 8.00 -5.44 16.47
C PRO A 138 8.36 -6.34 15.28
N PRO A 139 8.34 -5.87 14.00
CA PRO A 139 8.79 -6.69 12.88
C PRO A 139 10.25 -7.13 12.97
N PHE A 140 11.11 -6.30 13.58
CA PHE A 140 12.56 -6.55 13.68
C PHE A 140 12.93 -7.41 14.90
N ASP A 141 11.99 -7.65 15.82
CA ASP A 141 12.11 -8.63 16.91
C ASP A 141 11.65 -10.05 16.47
N CYS A 142 11.45 -10.27 15.16
CA CYS A 142 11.03 -11.53 14.57
C CYS A 142 12.12 -12.06 13.62
N ASP A 143 12.19 -13.39 13.44
CA ASP A 143 13.18 -14.03 12.56
C ASP A 143 12.87 -13.78 11.07
N LYS A 144 11.58 -13.65 10.75
CA LYS A 144 11.09 -13.48 9.38
C LYS A 144 10.01 -12.41 9.32
N ILE A 145 10.01 -11.67 8.22
CA ILE A 145 8.95 -10.73 7.88
C ILE A 145 8.30 -11.21 6.58
N ILE A 146 7.02 -11.57 6.66
CA ILE A 146 6.20 -11.92 5.49
C ILE A 146 5.17 -10.82 5.29
N THR A 147 4.99 -10.36 4.05
CA THR A 147 4.00 -9.30 3.75
C THR A 147 2.79 -9.86 3.03
N ILE A 148 1.60 -9.34 3.36
CA ILE A 148 0.38 -9.50 2.59
C ILE A 148 -0.15 -8.12 2.25
N SER A 149 -0.09 -7.76 0.98
CA SER A 149 -0.59 -6.49 0.45
C SER A 149 -1.89 -6.70 -0.31
N LYS A 150 -2.55 -5.60 -0.68
CA LYS A 150 -3.76 -5.57 -1.51
C LYS A 150 -3.42 -5.04 -2.89
N LEU A 151 -3.87 -5.72 -3.95
CA LEU A 151 -3.69 -5.25 -5.33
C LEU A 151 -4.59 -4.04 -5.59
N LYS A 152 -4.03 -2.83 -5.64
CA LYS A 152 -4.85 -1.62 -5.83
C LYS A 152 -4.16 -0.46 -6.53
N THR A 153 -4.96 0.38 -7.17
CA THR A 153 -4.52 1.68 -7.66
C THR A 153 -4.24 2.66 -6.51
N HIS A 154 -3.44 3.68 -6.79
CA HIS A 154 -3.13 4.73 -5.84
C HIS A 154 -3.03 6.09 -6.51
N GLY A 155 -3.61 7.14 -5.92
CA GLY A 155 -3.62 8.48 -6.52
C GLY A 155 -2.25 9.03 -6.93
N MET A 156 -1.28 9.00 -6.00
CA MET A 156 0.09 9.50 -6.24
C MET A 156 1.06 8.43 -6.79
N ALA A 157 1.07 7.23 -6.20
CA ALA A 157 2.01 6.17 -6.56
C ALA A 157 1.57 5.30 -7.74
N VAL A 158 0.37 5.55 -8.31
CA VAL A 158 -0.31 4.76 -9.36
C VAL A 158 -0.74 3.36 -8.89
N TYR A 159 0.09 2.68 -8.12
CA TYR A 159 0.00 1.28 -7.75
C TYR A 159 0.33 1.07 -6.27
N THR A 160 -0.27 0.05 -5.66
CA THR A 160 0.10 -0.50 -4.36
C THR A 160 0.25 -2.02 -4.47
N GLY A 161 1.36 -2.53 -3.95
CA GLY A 161 1.69 -3.95 -3.89
C GLY A 161 2.72 -4.23 -2.80
N ALA A 162 3.63 -5.16 -3.06
CA ALA A 162 4.62 -5.70 -2.15
C ALA A 162 5.64 -4.66 -1.65
N VAL A 163 6.07 -3.71 -2.49
CA VAL A 163 7.00 -2.65 -2.02
C VAL A 163 6.24 -1.61 -1.21
N LYS A 164 5.16 -1.05 -1.77
CA LYS A 164 4.46 0.08 -1.16
C LYS A 164 3.78 -0.28 0.16
N VAL A 165 3.35 -1.53 0.35
CA VAL A 165 2.74 -1.95 1.62
C VAL A 165 3.69 -1.64 2.78
N LEU A 166 5.01 -1.79 2.60
CA LEU A 166 6.04 -1.55 3.63
C LEU A 166 6.12 -0.11 4.13
N PHE A 167 5.45 0.85 3.50
CA PHE A 167 5.27 2.17 4.12
C PHE A 167 4.53 2.07 5.47
N GLY A 168 3.76 1.00 5.70
CA GLY A 168 3.21 0.61 7.00
C GLY A 168 4.24 0.26 8.08
N MET A 169 5.54 0.26 7.78
CA MET A 169 6.60 0.17 8.81
C MET A 169 6.89 1.54 9.45
N ILE A 170 6.56 2.64 8.79
CA ILE A 170 6.70 3.99 9.36
C ILE A 170 5.56 4.24 10.34
N PRO A 171 5.78 4.66 11.60
CA PRO A 171 4.71 4.74 12.58
C PRO A 171 3.75 5.92 12.35
N GLY A 172 2.44 5.64 12.32
CA GLY A 172 1.37 6.62 12.46
C GLY A 172 1.50 7.89 11.61
N PHE A 173 1.54 9.04 12.29
CA PHE A 173 1.60 10.37 11.68
C PHE A 173 2.93 10.69 10.98
N LEU A 174 4.03 9.99 11.28
CA LEU A 174 5.31 10.21 10.59
C LEU A 174 5.18 9.98 9.08
N LYS A 175 4.25 9.10 8.65
CA LYS A 175 3.92 8.91 7.23
C LYS A 175 3.55 10.21 6.54
N ALA A 176 2.74 11.05 7.20
CA ALA A 176 2.34 12.34 6.66
C ALA A 176 3.54 13.31 6.60
N GLU A 177 4.44 13.26 7.58
CA GLU A 177 5.68 14.05 7.55
C GLU A 177 6.59 13.67 6.38
N TYR A 178 6.76 12.37 6.08
CA TYR A 178 7.53 11.93 4.92
C TYR A 178 6.92 12.43 3.61
N HIS A 179 5.60 12.37 3.46
CA HIS A 179 4.91 12.97 2.31
C HIS A 179 5.17 14.48 2.18
N PHE A 180 5.36 15.17 3.31
CA PHE A 180 5.65 16.60 3.31
C PHE A 180 7.11 16.92 3.00
N LYS A 181 8.04 16.15 3.56
CA LYS A 181 9.48 16.28 3.29
C LYS A 181 9.84 15.86 1.86
N MET A 182 9.03 15.00 1.24
CA MET A 182 9.24 14.45 -0.11
C MET A 182 8.02 14.68 -1.01
N PRO A 183 7.77 15.94 -1.42
CA PRO A 183 6.62 16.26 -2.28
C PRO A 183 6.78 15.70 -3.70
N GLU A 184 8.02 15.38 -4.11
CA GLU A 184 8.33 14.80 -5.40
C GLU A 184 8.05 13.30 -5.42
N ILE A 185 7.25 12.85 -6.40
CA ILE A 185 6.91 11.43 -6.58
C ILE A 185 8.18 10.58 -6.70
N LYS A 186 9.22 11.10 -7.36
CA LYS A 186 10.51 10.42 -7.50
C LYS A 186 11.14 10.13 -6.14
N ASP A 187 11.23 11.15 -5.29
CA ASP A 187 11.89 11.07 -3.98
C ASP A 187 11.09 10.20 -3.02
N PHE A 188 9.77 10.36 -3.00
CA PHE A 188 8.89 9.49 -2.21
C PHE A 188 8.98 8.03 -2.67
N SER A 189 9.10 7.78 -3.97
CA SER A 189 9.28 6.41 -4.49
C SER A 189 10.65 5.83 -4.11
N ASN A 190 11.71 6.64 -4.09
CA ASN A 190 13.01 6.22 -3.58
C ASN A 190 12.95 5.86 -2.09
N LEU A 191 12.22 6.62 -1.28
CA LEU A 191 11.96 6.28 0.12
C LEU A 191 11.25 4.92 0.25
N LEU A 192 10.21 4.66 -0.56
CA LEU A 192 9.50 3.38 -0.51
C LEU A 192 10.43 2.20 -0.83
N VAL A 193 11.33 2.36 -1.80
CA VAL A 193 12.32 1.33 -2.14
C VAL A 193 13.39 1.23 -1.03
N ASP A 194 13.83 2.33 -0.43
CA ASP A 194 14.74 2.33 0.74
C ASP A 194 14.15 1.57 1.93
N ILE A 195 12.87 1.77 2.22
CA ILE A 195 12.17 1.01 3.26
C ILE A 195 12.17 -0.48 2.92
N CYS A 196 11.93 -0.85 1.65
CA CYS A 196 11.96 -2.25 1.22
C CYS A 196 13.35 -2.88 1.35
N GLU A 197 14.39 -2.16 0.94
CA GLU A 197 15.80 -2.58 1.08
C GLU A 197 16.26 -2.66 2.54
N THR A 198 15.62 -1.91 3.45
CA THR A 198 15.91 -1.98 4.89
C THR A 198 15.17 -3.16 5.54
N VAL A 199 13.89 -3.34 5.21
CA VAL A 199 13.04 -4.38 5.80
C VAL A 199 13.37 -5.78 5.25
N LYS A 200 13.72 -5.89 3.97
CA LYS A 200 14.04 -7.14 3.25
C LYS A 200 13.05 -8.27 3.57
N PRO A 201 11.75 -8.11 3.21
CA PRO A 201 10.75 -9.14 3.49
C PRO A 201 11.17 -10.47 2.87
N SER A 202 11.08 -11.55 3.67
CA SER A 202 11.51 -12.88 3.24
C SER A 202 10.57 -13.50 2.20
N PHE A 203 9.29 -13.08 2.23
CA PHE A 203 8.28 -13.48 1.27
C PHE A 203 7.16 -12.45 1.22
N SER A 204 6.62 -12.21 0.03
CA SER A 204 5.56 -11.24 -0.17
C SER A 204 4.41 -11.87 -0.93
N ILE A 205 3.20 -11.55 -0.49
CA ILE A 205 1.94 -12.01 -1.07
C ILE A 205 1.12 -10.77 -1.45
N ILE A 206 0.50 -10.82 -2.62
CA ILE A 206 -0.49 -9.82 -3.04
C ILE A 206 -1.86 -10.50 -3.08
N ASP A 207 -2.78 -10.00 -2.27
CA ASP A 207 -4.21 -10.28 -2.34
C ASP A 207 -4.80 -9.53 -3.56
N GLY A 208 -4.95 -10.27 -4.67
CA GLY A 208 -5.61 -9.84 -5.89
C GLY A 208 -6.93 -10.57 -6.16
N ILE A 209 -7.50 -11.28 -5.18
CA ILE A 209 -8.79 -11.98 -5.36
C ILE A 209 -9.85 -10.95 -5.76
N VAL A 210 -9.96 -9.92 -4.91
CA VAL A 210 -10.63 -8.66 -5.23
C VAL A 210 -9.64 -7.54 -5.00
N GLY A 211 -9.20 -6.88 -6.06
CA GLY A 211 -8.40 -5.66 -5.99
C GLY A 211 -9.27 -4.40 -5.87
N MET A 212 -8.62 -3.23 -5.99
CA MET A 212 -9.32 -1.93 -6.04
C MET A 212 -8.79 -1.08 -7.21
N GLU A 213 -9.71 -0.54 -8.01
CA GLU A 213 -9.42 0.43 -9.08
C GLU A 213 -9.95 1.83 -8.75
N GLY A 214 -9.55 2.84 -9.52
CA GLY A 214 -10.00 4.23 -9.39
C GLY A 214 -9.28 5.00 -8.29
N ASP A 215 -10.01 5.83 -7.55
CA ASP A 215 -9.49 6.78 -6.55
C ASP A 215 -9.01 6.10 -5.24
N GLY A 216 -8.15 5.09 -5.37
CA GLY A 216 -7.41 4.49 -4.25
C GLY A 216 -6.42 5.48 -3.59
N PRO A 217 -5.91 5.17 -2.38
CA PRO A 217 -5.84 3.83 -1.78
C PRO A 217 -7.05 3.38 -0.95
N THR A 218 -8.05 4.25 -0.72
CA THR A 218 -9.19 3.97 0.19
C THR A 218 -10.57 4.35 -0.35
N ALA A 219 -10.64 5.11 -1.46
CA ALA A 219 -11.89 5.58 -2.06
C ALA A 219 -12.16 4.99 -3.46
N GLY A 220 -11.38 3.98 -3.87
CA GLY A 220 -11.59 3.26 -5.11
C GLY A 220 -12.79 2.30 -5.08
N VAL A 221 -12.94 1.56 -6.18
CA VAL A 221 -14.01 0.59 -6.42
C VAL A 221 -13.42 -0.82 -6.45
N PRO A 222 -13.98 -1.80 -5.72
CA PRO A 222 -13.55 -3.18 -5.78
C PRO A 222 -13.69 -3.77 -7.20
N ILE A 223 -12.70 -4.56 -7.62
CA ILE A 223 -12.69 -5.25 -8.91
C ILE A 223 -12.15 -6.67 -8.72
N LYS A 224 -12.86 -7.67 -9.25
CA LYS A 224 -12.43 -9.08 -9.18
C LYS A 224 -11.27 -9.33 -10.13
N THR A 225 -10.17 -9.86 -9.61
CA THR A 225 -9.01 -10.33 -10.40
C THR A 225 -8.72 -11.80 -10.16
N GLU A 226 -9.25 -12.37 -9.08
CA GLU A 226 -9.33 -13.82 -8.84
C GLU A 226 -7.97 -14.53 -8.72
N LEU A 227 -6.95 -13.79 -8.29
CA LEU A 227 -5.59 -14.29 -8.12
C LEU A 227 -4.99 -13.92 -6.77
N LEU A 228 -4.27 -14.85 -6.17
CA LEU A 228 -3.21 -14.55 -5.22
C LEU A 228 -1.88 -14.61 -5.96
N LEU A 229 -0.99 -13.68 -5.65
CA LEU A 229 0.37 -13.66 -6.16
C LEU A 229 1.37 -13.80 -5.03
N ALA A 230 2.51 -14.46 -5.26
CA ALA A 230 3.57 -14.53 -4.26
C ALA A 230 4.97 -14.61 -4.87
N SER A 231 5.96 -14.10 -4.15
CA SER A 231 7.38 -14.18 -4.49
C SER A 231 8.24 -13.84 -3.27
N ASP A 232 9.48 -14.35 -3.24
CA ASP A 232 10.56 -13.89 -2.37
C ASP A 232 11.19 -12.57 -2.85
N ASN A 233 10.92 -12.16 -4.09
CA ASN A 233 11.36 -10.89 -4.64
C ASN A 233 10.20 -9.89 -4.80
N PRO A 234 10.05 -8.92 -3.88
CA PRO A 234 8.93 -7.97 -3.91
C PRO A 234 8.93 -7.08 -5.16
N TYR A 235 10.10 -6.83 -5.77
CA TYR A 235 10.22 -5.95 -6.93
C TYR A 235 9.66 -6.60 -8.19
N TYR A 236 9.98 -7.87 -8.45
CA TYR A 236 9.39 -8.60 -9.56
C TYR A 236 7.92 -8.94 -9.32
N LEU A 237 7.53 -9.15 -8.05
CA LEU A 237 6.11 -9.31 -7.69
C LEU A 237 5.28 -8.07 -8.05
N ASP A 238 5.81 -6.87 -7.80
CA ASP A 238 5.16 -5.61 -8.19
C ASP A 238 5.09 -5.45 -9.72
N VAL A 239 6.09 -5.91 -10.49
CA VAL A 239 6.05 -5.92 -11.96
C VAL A 239 4.88 -6.76 -12.48
N VAL A 240 4.70 -7.96 -11.95
CA VAL A 240 3.58 -8.84 -12.33
C VAL A 240 2.23 -8.26 -11.87
N GLY A 241 2.17 -7.73 -10.65
CA GLY A 241 0.97 -7.08 -10.14
C GLY A 241 0.56 -5.85 -10.96
N ALA A 242 1.52 -5.03 -11.40
CA ALA A 242 1.27 -3.90 -12.29
C ALA A 242 0.76 -4.37 -13.67
N TYR A 243 1.37 -5.40 -14.24
CA TYR A 243 0.93 -5.98 -15.52
C TYR A 243 -0.52 -6.47 -15.46
N LEU A 244 -0.91 -7.17 -14.39
CA LEU A 244 -2.29 -7.63 -14.18
C LEU A 244 -3.31 -6.49 -14.20
N MET A 245 -2.90 -5.28 -13.82
CA MET A 245 -3.76 -4.09 -13.80
C MET A 245 -3.75 -3.32 -15.14
N GLY A 246 -3.08 -3.83 -16.17
CA GLY A 246 -2.89 -3.14 -17.44
C GLY A 246 -1.93 -1.94 -17.33
N LEU A 247 -1.03 -1.95 -16.33
CA LEU A 247 -0.01 -0.92 -16.15
C LEU A 247 1.31 -1.35 -16.77
N LYS A 248 2.03 -0.41 -17.36
CA LYS A 248 3.41 -0.64 -17.78
C LYS A 248 4.32 -0.33 -16.61
N SER A 249 5.41 -1.09 -16.46
CA SER A 249 6.44 -0.87 -15.43
C SER A 249 6.94 0.59 -15.40
N LYS A 250 7.10 1.20 -16.58
CA LYS A 250 7.51 2.60 -16.73
C LYS A 250 6.46 3.62 -16.25
N ASP A 251 5.22 3.22 -15.99
CA ASP A 251 4.17 4.11 -15.49
C ASP A 251 4.02 4.00 -13.96
N VAL A 252 4.72 3.05 -13.31
CA VAL A 252 4.71 2.83 -11.87
C VAL A 252 6.00 3.37 -11.24
N PRO A 253 5.95 4.49 -10.48
CA PRO A 253 7.13 5.14 -9.94
C PRO A 253 8.04 4.26 -9.07
N THR A 254 7.49 3.35 -8.26
CA THR A 254 8.30 2.43 -7.45
C THR A 254 9.08 1.45 -8.30
N ILE A 255 8.45 0.87 -9.34
CA ILE A 255 9.12 -0.04 -10.28
C ILE A 255 10.21 0.71 -11.05
N GLN A 256 9.95 1.94 -11.51
CA GLN A 256 11.01 2.76 -12.14
C GLN A 256 12.25 2.91 -11.25
N ARG A 257 12.04 3.23 -9.96
CA ARG A 257 13.16 3.38 -9.01
C ARG A 257 13.86 2.05 -8.74
N SER A 258 13.13 0.94 -8.68
CA SER A 258 13.72 -0.40 -8.56
C SER A 258 14.60 -0.76 -9.77
N VAL A 259 14.17 -0.40 -10.99
CA VAL A 259 14.96 -0.60 -12.22
C VAL A 259 16.21 0.27 -12.22
N GLU A 260 16.10 1.56 -11.89
CA GLU A 260 17.24 2.48 -11.81
C GLU A 260 18.29 2.03 -10.78
N ARG A 261 17.88 1.24 -9.79
CA ARG A 261 18.72 0.69 -8.71
C ARG A 261 19.16 -0.75 -8.97
N ASN A 262 18.89 -1.32 -10.14
CA ASN A 262 19.19 -2.70 -10.51
C ASN A 262 18.58 -3.77 -9.57
N LEU A 263 17.45 -3.47 -8.94
CA LEU A 263 16.72 -4.41 -8.07
C LEU A 263 15.78 -5.33 -8.86
N CYS A 264 15.35 -4.89 -10.04
CA CYS A 264 14.65 -5.70 -11.04
C CYS A 264 14.86 -5.13 -12.44
N THR A 265 14.53 -5.88 -13.49
CA THR A 265 14.61 -5.37 -14.88
C THR A 265 13.36 -4.60 -15.32
N GLY A 266 12.24 -4.77 -14.59
CA GLY A 266 10.96 -4.18 -14.94
C GLY A 266 10.26 -4.84 -16.14
N LYS A 267 10.78 -5.96 -16.64
CA LYS A 267 10.27 -6.68 -17.81
C LYS A 267 9.61 -7.98 -17.40
N ILE A 268 8.46 -8.31 -17.98
CA ILE A 268 7.74 -9.55 -17.67
C ILE A 268 8.49 -10.76 -18.24
N GLU A 269 9.20 -10.57 -19.34
CA GLU A 269 9.94 -11.60 -20.06
C GLU A 269 11.12 -12.16 -19.24
N ASP A 270 11.61 -11.40 -18.26
CA ASP A 270 12.69 -11.81 -17.36
C ASP A 270 12.18 -12.56 -16.11
N ILE A 271 10.87 -12.78 -16.01
CA ILE A 271 10.19 -13.39 -14.86
C ILE A 271 9.68 -14.77 -15.23
N GLN A 272 10.02 -15.75 -14.41
CA GLN A 272 9.39 -17.07 -14.51
C GLN A 272 8.04 -17.03 -13.79
N ILE A 273 6.96 -16.97 -14.56
CA ILE A 273 5.59 -17.12 -14.05
C ILE A 273 5.30 -18.60 -13.79
N VAL A 274 4.83 -18.92 -12.58
CA VAL A 274 4.52 -20.30 -12.16
C VAL A 274 3.07 -20.39 -11.69
N GLY A 275 2.36 -21.44 -12.11
CA GLY A 275 0.96 -21.66 -11.74
C GLY A 275 0.01 -21.26 -12.85
N GLU A 276 -0.71 -20.17 -12.66
CA GLU A 276 -1.69 -19.69 -13.64
C GLU A 276 -1.07 -18.92 -14.81
N ASP A 277 -1.78 -18.89 -15.94
CA ASP A 277 -1.43 -18.11 -17.12
C ASP A 277 -1.79 -16.63 -16.91
N LEU A 278 -0.76 -15.79 -16.76
CA LEU A 278 -0.89 -14.36 -16.44
C LEU A 278 -1.84 -13.60 -17.38
N GLU A 279 -1.81 -13.90 -18.68
CA GLU A 279 -2.57 -13.15 -19.69
C GLU A 279 -4.08 -13.32 -19.52
N LYS A 280 -4.54 -14.48 -19.00
CA LYS A 280 -5.97 -14.76 -18.79
C LYS A 280 -6.60 -13.92 -17.69
N PHE A 281 -5.79 -13.37 -16.79
CA PHE A 281 -6.25 -12.61 -15.63
C PHE A 281 -5.95 -11.12 -15.73
N ALA A 282 -5.11 -10.70 -16.68
CA ALA A 282 -4.79 -9.30 -16.90
C ALA A 282 -6.05 -8.51 -17.29
N LYS A 283 -6.30 -7.40 -16.58
CA LYS A 283 -7.45 -6.52 -16.77
C LYS A 283 -7.00 -5.08 -16.77
N GLN A 284 -7.60 -4.25 -17.61
CA GLN A 284 -7.33 -2.81 -17.59
C GLN A 284 -8.05 -2.16 -16.40
N TYR A 285 -7.31 -1.86 -15.34
CA TYR A 285 -7.85 -1.11 -14.20
C TYR A 285 -8.02 0.37 -14.57
N LYS A 286 -9.03 1.01 -13.99
CA LYS A 286 -9.18 2.47 -14.03
C LYS A 286 -8.14 3.12 -13.14
N ILE A 287 -7.19 3.82 -13.74
CA ILE A 287 -6.17 4.58 -13.02
C ILE A 287 -6.79 5.92 -12.59
N PRO A 288 -6.54 6.39 -11.36
CA PRO A 288 -7.01 7.72 -10.95
C PRO A 288 -6.29 8.81 -11.77
N ASP A 289 -7.05 9.77 -12.32
CA ASP A 289 -6.50 10.95 -13.05
C ASP A 289 -5.77 11.96 -12.13
N THR A 290 -4.95 11.49 -11.19
CA THR A 290 -4.14 12.31 -10.27
C THR A 290 -2.69 12.44 -10.68
N ARG A 291 -2.34 12.11 -11.94
CA ARG A 291 -1.03 12.44 -12.51
C ARG A 291 -0.69 13.88 -12.11
N SER A 292 0.35 14.00 -11.28
CA SER A 292 0.86 15.29 -10.81
C SER A 292 0.99 16.21 -12.01
N VAL A 293 0.44 17.41 -11.89
CA VAL A 293 0.50 18.46 -12.90
C VAL A 293 1.92 19.05 -12.91
N ASN A 294 2.90 18.21 -13.22
CA ASN A 294 4.27 18.60 -13.52
C ASN A 294 4.41 18.89 -15.02
N PHE A 295 3.36 19.43 -15.65
CA PHE A 295 3.31 19.60 -17.11
C PHE A 295 4.21 20.75 -17.59
N PHE A 296 4.46 21.72 -16.71
CA PHE A 296 5.13 22.98 -17.01
C PHE A 296 6.59 23.03 -16.52
N ARG A 297 7.04 21.99 -15.82
CA ARG A 297 8.35 21.94 -15.17
C ARG A 297 9.47 22.05 -16.19
N GLY A 298 10.21 23.16 -16.15
CA GLY A 298 11.30 23.47 -17.07
C GLY A 298 10.88 23.97 -18.46
N ARG A 299 9.59 24.14 -18.75
CA ARG A 299 9.07 24.66 -20.04
C ARG A 299 8.59 26.12 -19.99
N VAL A 300 8.37 26.64 -18.80
CA VAL A 300 7.93 28.03 -18.57
C VAL A 300 8.73 28.64 -17.41
N PRO A 301 8.80 29.98 -17.31
CA PRO A 301 9.44 30.64 -16.18
C PRO A 301 8.83 30.19 -14.84
N LYS A 302 9.66 30.01 -13.81
CA LYS A 302 9.27 29.47 -12.50
C LYS A 302 8.03 30.12 -11.86
N ARG A 303 7.88 31.44 -12.01
CA ARG A 303 6.68 32.17 -11.51
C ARG A 303 5.39 31.77 -12.25
N LEU A 304 5.49 31.53 -13.55
CA LEU A 304 4.37 31.08 -14.37
C LEU A 304 4.08 29.60 -14.09
N GLU A 305 5.11 28.78 -13.84
CA GLU A 305 4.95 27.41 -13.38
C GLU A 305 4.20 27.34 -12.05
N GLU A 306 4.60 28.13 -11.05
CA GLU A 306 3.94 28.21 -9.74
C GLU A 306 2.48 28.67 -9.88
N PHE A 307 2.22 29.68 -10.71
CA PHE A 307 0.88 30.18 -11.00
C PHE A 307 0.00 29.12 -11.67
N LEU A 308 0.48 28.52 -12.75
CA LEU A 308 -0.25 27.47 -13.47
C LEU A 308 -0.50 26.28 -12.57
N THR A 309 0.50 25.81 -11.84
CA THR A 309 0.38 24.69 -10.89
C THR A 309 -0.66 24.99 -9.81
N TYR A 310 -0.72 26.21 -9.26
CA TYR A 310 -1.71 26.58 -8.26
C TYR A 310 -3.16 26.49 -8.77
N TYR A 311 -3.43 26.99 -9.98
CA TYR A 311 -4.78 27.03 -10.56
C TYR A 311 -5.20 25.73 -11.27
N LEU A 312 -4.24 24.97 -11.78
CA LEU A 312 -4.49 23.81 -12.64
C LEU A 312 -4.34 22.46 -11.93
N SER A 313 -3.59 22.39 -10.84
CA SER A 313 -3.39 21.13 -10.12
C SER A 313 -4.68 20.61 -9.51
N PRO A 314 -4.90 19.28 -9.53
CA PRO A 314 -5.96 18.67 -8.76
C PRO A 314 -5.89 19.10 -7.29
N ARG A 315 -7.05 19.27 -6.67
CA ARG A 315 -7.15 19.74 -5.29
C ARG A 315 -8.21 18.97 -4.51
N PRO A 316 -7.98 18.69 -3.21
CA PRO A 316 -9.01 18.09 -2.38
C PRO A 316 -10.16 19.08 -2.17
N VAL A 317 -11.39 18.64 -2.40
CA VAL A 317 -12.63 19.40 -2.15
C VAL A 317 -13.46 18.63 -1.14
N PHE A 318 -13.92 19.34 -0.11
CA PHE A 318 -14.62 18.75 1.02
C PHE A 318 -16.12 18.96 0.85
N ASP A 319 -16.87 17.86 0.85
CA ASP A 319 -18.31 17.89 0.95
C ASP A 319 -18.72 18.03 2.43
N PHE A 320 -19.23 19.21 2.78
CA PHE A 320 -19.66 19.51 4.14
C PHE A 320 -20.95 18.81 4.53
N GLN A 321 -21.76 18.31 3.59
CA GLN A 321 -22.95 17.51 3.91
C GLN A 321 -22.55 16.12 4.40
N THR A 322 -21.61 15.47 3.71
CA THR A 322 -21.10 14.13 4.11
C THR A 322 -20.12 14.19 5.28
N CYS A 323 -19.40 15.30 5.48
CA CYS A 323 -18.37 15.41 6.51
C CYS A 323 -18.94 15.38 7.95
N ILE A 324 -18.46 14.45 8.78
CA ILE A 324 -18.87 14.30 10.19
C ILE A 324 -18.02 15.12 11.19
N GLY A 325 -17.07 15.94 10.72
CA GLY A 325 -16.23 16.77 11.60
C GLY A 325 -15.23 16.01 12.47
N CYS A 326 -14.83 14.79 12.08
CA CYS A 326 -13.95 13.92 12.87
C CYS A 326 -12.50 14.41 13.06
N ARG A 327 -12.08 15.51 12.41
CA ARG A 327 -10.74 16.13 12.50
C ARG A 327 -9.54 15.32 12.00
N ASN A 328 -9.69 14.06 11.57
CA ASN A 328 -8.57 13.28 11.00
C ASN A 328 -7.76 14.04 9.94
N CYS A 329 -8.43 14.72 9.00
CA CYS A 329 -7.77 15.52 7.96
C CYS A 329 -6.99 16.71 8.53
N TYR A 330 -7.49 17.35 9.59
CA TYR A 330 -6.84 18.47 10.27
C TYR A 330 -5.59 18.00 11.01
N GLU A 331 -5.72 16.95 11.80
CA GLU A 331 -4.62 16.40 12.62
C GLU A 331 -3.50 15.79 11.77
N SER A 332 -3.86 15.19 10.63
CA SER A 332 -2.89 14.58 9.71
C SER A 332 -2.26 15.56 8.72
N CYS A 333 -2.62 16.85 8.72
CA CYS A 333 -2.14 17.81 7.72
C CYS A 333 -0.74 18.34 8.08
N PRO A 334 0.34 17.90 7.42
CA PRO A 334 1.69 18.31 7.79
C PRO A 334 1.96 19.83 7.65
N PRO A 335 1.54 20.52 6.55
CA PRO A 335 1.73 21.96 6.45
C PRO A 335 0.77 22.77 7.33
N LYS A 336 -0.09 22.11 8.12
CA LYS A 336 -1.17 22.74 8.90
C LYS A 336 -2.06 23.65 8.06
N ALA A 337 -2.28 23.24 6.80
CA ALA A 337 -3.07 23.99 5.82
C ALA A 337 -4.58 23.89 6.04
N ILE A 338 -5.05 23.12 7.03
CA ILE A 338 -6.48 22.95 7.32
C ILE A 338 -6.80 23.66 8.63
N LYS A 339 -7.90 24.41 8.67
CA LYS A 339 -8.49 24.97 9.88
C LYS A 339 -9.87 24.37 10.12
N MET A 340 -10.23 24.13 11.37
CA MET A 340 -11.59 23.70 11.73
C MET A 340 -12.46 24.92 12.06
N ILE A 341 -13.47 25.19 11.24
CA ILE A 341 -14.44 26.28 11.42
C ILE A 341 -15.83 25.66 11.47
N ASN A 342 -16.62 25.96 12.52
CA ASN A 342 -17.94 25.36 12.73
C ASN A 342 -17.95 23.83 12.60
N ASN A 343 -16.90 23.19 13.14
CA ASN A 343 -16.65 21.75 13.06
C ASN A 343 -16.49 21.18 11.64
N LYS A 344 -16.17 22.01 10.64
CA LYS A 344 -15.88 21.61 9.26
C LYS A 344 -14.44 22.02 8.87
N PRO A 345 -13.76 21.21 8.03
CA PRO A 345 -12.39 21.51 7.58
C PRO A 345 -12.39 22.54 6.44
N HIS A 346 -11.69 23.65 6.65
CA HIS A 346 -11.43 24.66 5.63
C HIS A 346 -9.95 24.63 5.26
N VAL A 347 -9.65 24.44 3.98
CA VAL A 347 -8.27 24.31 3.48
C VAL A 347 -7.76 25.65 2.96
N ASP A 348 -6.61 26.09 3.46
CA ASP A 348 -5.77 27.07 2.80
C ASP A 348 -4.98 26.40 1.68
N TYR A 349 -5.46 26.60 0.46
CA TYR A 349 -4.84 26.01 -0.72
C TYR A 349 -3.47 26.59 -1.07
N LYS A 350 -3.08 27.74 -0.52
CA LYS A 350 -1.71 28.28 -0.73
C LYS A 350 -0.69 27.47 0.06
N SER A 351 -1.05 27.07 1.29
CA SER A 351 -0.19 26.25 2.16
C SER A 351 -0.33 24.73 1.87
N CYS A 352 -1.34 24.32 1.12
CA CYS A 352 -1.61 22.91 0.83
C CYS A 352 -0.62 22.34 -0.21
N ILE A 353 0.18 21.37 0.21
CA ILE A 353 1.15 20.67 -0.65
C ILE A 353 0.56 19.60 -1.57
N ARG A 354 -0.77 19.46 -1.63
CA ARG A 354 -1.46 18.46 -2.47
C ARG A 354 -1.04 17.00 -2.21
N CYS A 355 -0.66 16.65 -0.98
CA CYS A 355 -0.35 15.27 -0.60
C CYS A 355 -1.57 14.32 -0.60
N TYR A 356 -2.78 14.88 -0.61
CA TYR A 356 -4.06 14.16 -0.54
C TYR A 356 -4.27 13.27 0.69
N CYS A 357 -3.45 13.35 1.75
CA CYS A 357 -3.67 12.60 2.99
C CYS A 357 -5.07 12.83 3.58
N CYS A 358 -5.63 14.03 3.42
CA CYS A 358 -6.99 14.33 3.85
C CYS A 358 -8.08 13.57 3.08
N HIS A 359 -7.82 13.25 1.81
CA HIS A 359 -8.67 12.38 1.00
C HIS A 359 -8.54 10.93 1.46
N GLU A 360 -7.30 10.46 1.61
CA GLU A 360 -7.03 9.09 2.04
C GLU A 360 -7.68 8.80 3.39
N LEU A 361 -7.43 9.63 4.40
CA LEU A 361 -7.81 9.44 5.80
C LEU A 361 -9.28 9.77 6.13
N CYS A 362 -10.10 10.11 5.13
CA CYS A 362 -11.51 10.46 5.37
C CYS A 362 -12.38 9.19 5.53
N PRO A 363 -12.92 8.91 6.73
CA PRO A 363 -13.70 7.69 6.96
C PRO A 363 -15.05 7.68 6.23
N LYS A 364 -15.55 8.87 5.83
CA LYS A 364 -16.84 9.03 5.16
C LYS A 364 -16.72 9.32 3.67
N LYS A 365 -15.51 9.24 3.08
CA LYS A 365 -15.24 9.60 1.68
C LYS A 365 -15.80 11.00 1.32
N ALA A 366 -15.81 11.91 2.29
CA ALA A 366 -16.35 13.27 2.17
C ALA A 366 -15.36 14.25 1.49
N VAL A 367 -14.22 13.75 1.02
CA VAL A 367 -13.21 14.53 0.32
C VAL A 367 -13.08 13.91 -1.05
N THR A 368 -13.17 14.72 -2.09
CA THR A 368 -12.99 14.31 -3.49
C THR A 368 -11.82 15.08 -4.09
N ILE A 369 -11.25 14.60 -5.18
CA ILE A 369 -10.19 15.32 -5.89
C ILE A 369 -10.79 16.03 -7.09
N TYR A 370 -10.95 17.35 -6.99
CA TYR A 370 -11.41 18.17 -8.10
C TYR A 370 -10.31 18.28 -9.16
N LYS A 371 -10.69 18.03 -10.41
CA LYS A 371 -9.82 18.10 -11.60
C LYS A 371 -10.39 19.14 -12.56
N ASN A 372 -9.54 19.98 -13.13
CA ASN A 372 -9.97 20.98 -14.10
C ASN A 372 -10.29 20.31 -15.45
N LYS A 373 -11.57 20.35 -15.86
CA LYS A 373 -12.09 19.67 -17.06
C LYS A 373 -11.47 20.14 -18.38
N LEU A 374 -10.84 21.32 -18.41
CA LEU A 374 -10.13 21.78 -19.61
C LEU A 374 -8.88 20.94 -19.88
N LEU A 375 -8.14 20.54 -18.84
CA LEU A 375 -6.92 19.76 -18.98
C LEU A 375 -7.22 18.30 -19.34
N SER A 376 -8.28 17.72 -18.79
CA SER A 376 -8.65 16.32 -19.10
C SER A 376 -9.08 16.11 -20.56
N LYS A 377 -9.46 17.18 -21.28
CA LYS A 377 -9.75 17.13 -22.73
C LYS A 377 -8.53 17.37 -23.62
N ILE A 378 -7.53 18.13 -23.12
CA ILE A 378 -6.30 18.43 -23.87
C ILE A 378 -5.31 17.26 -23.83
N PHE A 379 -5.41 16.39 -22.82
CA PHE A 379 -4.46 15.30 -22.55
C PHE A 379 -5.04 13.89 -22.67
N LYS A 380 -6.08 13.72 -23.50
CA LYS A 380 -6.61 12.40 -23.87
C LYS A 380 -5.77 11.73 -24.93
#